data_AF-A0A7T3T4G1-F1
#
_entry.id   AF-A0A7T3T4G1-F1
#
_cell.length_a   1.000
_cell.length_b   1.000
_cell.length_c   1.000
_cell.angle_alpha   90.00
_cell.angle_beta   90.00
_cell.angle_gamma   90.00
#
_symmetry.space_group_name_H-M   'P 1'
#
loop_
_entity.id
_entity.type
_entity.pdbx_description
1 polymer ?
#
loop_
_entity_poly.entity_id
_entity_poly.type
_entity_poly.pdbx_seq_one_letter_code
_entity_poly.pdbx_strand_id
1 'polypeptide(L)'
;MRQTIKWIMSLVLIAVCISPAAATAQIQYVPKKTDETSEASHETKKDKESEIDAKTDESLPAEHIVVSVSEDGYVTSHGDHYHYYNGQVPYESIFSESVLAPKDYQLNEKDIVSEVKDGVIVKIDKKYALYIKDLAKATTVRTADELMLQSHDVYPKDAKVIVNLRTTLSLADGTPIMYEAEKSYDEFVKELAKPASVVWITANEFVLLTDDGLVVFPGKVSADMDFDEHLVAKEEFNYQDKDVLYKVDGLTVVQKDDHVYIVK
;
A
#
# COMPACT_ATOMS: atom_id res chain seq x y z
N MET A 1 -10.94 19.82 -74.31
CA MET A 1 -12.27 20.19 -73.80
C MET A 1 -13.06 18.91 -73.53
N ARG A 2 -13.14 18.49 -72.26
CA ARG A 2 -14.12 17.54 -71.71
C ARG A 2 -13.87 17.43 -70.21
N GLN A 3 -14.71 18.12 -69.45
CA GLN A 3 -14.77 18.05 -67.99
C GLN A 3 -15.42 16.72 -67.58
N THR A 4 -14.86 16.05 -66.57
CA THR A 4 -15.59 15.05 -65.78
C THR A 4 -15.21 15.20 -64.30
N ILE A 5 -16.07 15.96 -63.61
CA ILE A 5 -16.62 15.77 -62.26
C ILE A 5 -15.73 15.04 -61.24
N LYS A 6 -15.19 15.82 -60.30
CA LYS A 6 -14.64 15.36 -59.02
C LYS A 6 -15.78 14.91 -58.11
N TRP A 7 -15.77 13.65 -57.70
CA TRP A 7 -16.56 13.18 -56.54
C TRP A 7 -15.73 13.40 -55.27
N ILE A 8 -16.20 14.30 -54.41
CA ILE A 8 -15.69 14.42 -53.03
C ILE A 8 -16.47 13.40 -52.20
N MET A 9 -15.86 12.24 -51.90
CA MET A 9 -16.33 11.43 -50.78
C MET A 9 -15.83 12.08 -49.49
N SER A 10 -16.75 12.72 -48.76
CA SER A 10 -16.50 13.08 -47.36
C SER A 10 -16.46 11.79 -46.55
N LEU A 11 -15.25 11.36 -46.18
CA LEU A 11 -15.05 10.39 -45.10
C LEU A 11 -14.95 11.19 -43.80
N VAL A 12 -16.06 11.26 -43.06
CA VAL A 12 -16.03 11.68 -41.66
C VAL A 12 -15.44 10.51 -40.87
N LEU A 13 -14.13 10.54 -40.63
CA LEU A 13 -13.51 9.72 -39.60
C LEU A 13 -13.86 10.33 -38.25
N ILE A 14 -14.90 9.80 -37.62
CA ILE A 14 -15.12 9.97 -36.18
C ILE A 14 -14.02 9.15 -35.50
N ALA A 15 -12.93 9.81 -35.13
CA ALA A 15 -11.98 9.27 -34.17
C ALA A 15 -12.69 9.23 -32.81
N VAL A 16 -13.31 8.09 -32.49
CA VAL A 16 -13.73 7.80 -31.12
C VAL A 16 -12.44 7.49 -30.36
N CYS A 17 -11.81 8.53 -29.82
CA CYS A 17 -10.83 8.37 -28.76
C CYS A 17 -11.57 7.85 -27.52
N ILE A 18 -11.61 6.53 -27.36
CA ILE A 18 -11.93 5.93 -26.07
C ILE A 18 -10.67 6.07 -25.23
N SER A 19 -10.54 7.19 -24.53
CA SER A 19 -9.63 7.26 -23.39
C SER A 19 -10.18 6.34 -22.31
N PRO A 20 -9.40 5.40 -21.74
CA PRO A 20 -9.83 4.77 -20.49
C PRO A 20 -9.92 5.86 -19.44
N ALA A 21 -11.13 6.08 -18.93
CA ALA A 21 -11.37 6.94 -17.79
C ALA A 21 -10.59 6.34 -16.61
N ALA A 22 -9.58 7.07 -16.12
CA ALA A 22 -8.99 6.78 -14.84
C ALA A 22 -10.12 6.84 -13.80
N ALA A 23 -10.45 5.69 -13.23
CA ALA A 23 -11.37 5.59 -12.12
C ALA A 23 -10.72 6.29 -10.92
N THR A 24 -11.00 7.59 -10.78
CA THR A 24 -10.76 8.29 -9.53
C THR A 24 -11.81 7.80 -8.55
N ALA A 25 -11.41 6.95 -7.61
CA ALA A 25 -12.23 6.60 -6.48
C ALA A 25 -12.47 7.87 -5.65
N GLN A 26 -13.57 8.57 -5.94
CA GLN A 26 -14.05 9.65 -5.09
C GLN A 26 -14.84 9.01 -3.96
N ILE A 27 -14.30 9.08 -2.74
CA ILE A 27 -15.02 8.70 -1.53
C ILE A 27 -16.19 9.67 -1.37
N GLN A 28 -17.40 9.16 -1.63
CA GLN A 28 -18.63 9.93 -1.51
C GLN A 28 -19.10 9.88 -0.04
N TYR A 29 -18.95 11.00 0.67
CA TYR A 29 -19.47 11.15 2.02
C TYR A 29 -21.00 11.10 2.00
N VAL A 30 -21.58 10.10 2.69
CA VAL A 30 -23.02 10.06 2.96
C VAL A 30 -23.27 10.70 4.32
N PRO A 31 -23.84 11.92 4.40
CA PRO A 31 -24.23 12.48 5.67
C PRO A 31 -25.38 11.66 6.27
N LYS A 32 -25.15 11.12 7.47
CA LYS A 32 -26.15 10.42 8.26
C LYS A 32 -27.25 11.41 8.66
N LYS A 33 -28.49 11.16 8.20
CA LYS A 33 -29.67 11.87 8.71
C LYS A 33 -29.86 11.55 10.18
N THR A 34 -30.02 12.61 10.96
CA THR A 34 -30.44 12.63 12.35
C THR A 34 -31.83 12.03 12.51
N ASP A 35 -31.96 11.00 13.33
CA ASP A 35 -33.17 10.74 14.09
C ASP A 35 -32.77 10.59 15.57
N GLU A 36 -33.32 11.46 16.40
CA GLU A 36 -33.18 11.49 17.85
C GLU A 36 -33.93 10.31 18.47
N THR A 37 -33.29 9.58 19.39
CA THR A 37 -33.75 9.38 20.78
C THR A 37 -32.82 8.45 21.59
N SER A 38 -32.45 8.94 22.79
CA SER A 38 -31.94 8.24 23.99
C SER A 38 -30.65 7.40 23.87
N GLU A 39 -29.57 7.59 24.64
CA GLU A 39 -29.39 8.27 25.93
C GLU A 39 -27.93 8.72 26.05
N ALA A 40 -27.74 9.94 26.55
CA ALA A 40 -26.45 10.53 26.86
C ALA A 40 -26.02 10.15 28.27
N SER A 41 -24.76 9.76 28.42
CA SER A 41 -23.97 10.13 29.59
C SER A 41 -22.74 10.88 29.10
N HIS A 42 -22.90 12.18 28.91
CA HIS A 42 -21.82 13.13 28.80
C HIS A 42 -21.25 13.35 30.20
N GLU A 43 -19.99 12.96 30.44
CA GLU A 43 -19.15 13.69 31.39
C GLU A 43 -18.11 14.48 30.60
N THR A 44 -18.27 15.79 30.64
CA THR A 44 -17.38 16.79 30.06
C THR A 44 -16.21 17.02 31.01
N LYS A 45 -14.98 16.70 30.58
CA LYS A 45 -13.75 17.34 31.09
C LYS A 45 -12.71 17.52 29.98
N LYS A 46 -12.67 18.75 29.46
CA LYS A 46 -11.51 19.66 29.40
C LYS A 46 -10.18 19.10 28.86
N ASP A 47 -9.76 19.66 27.72
CA ASP A 47 -8.39 19.85 27.22
C ASP A 47 -7.30 18.93 27.81
N LYS A 48 -6.93 17.92 27.03
CA LYS A 48 -5.59 17.36 27.03
C LYS A 48 -5.08 17.27 25.60
N GLU A 49 -4.25 18.26 25.29
CA GLU A 49 -3.17 18.14 24.33
C GLU A 49 -2.25 16.96 24.71
N SER A 50 -1.59 16.39 23.70
CA SER A 50 -0.57 15.33 23.74
C SER A 50 -0.99 14.00 24.37
N GLU A 51 -1.26 13.03 23.52
CA GLU A 51 -0.44 11.82 23.37
C GLU A 51 -1.23 10.90 22.43
N ILE A 52 -0.57 10.41 21.38
CA ILE A 52 -0.94 9.13 20.77
C ILE A 52 -0.57 8.07 21.81
N ASP A 53 -1.24 8.09 22.96
CA ASP A 53 -1.01 7.17 24.07
C ASP A 53 -2.00 6.04 23.92
N ALA A 54 -1.52 5.00 23.24
CA ALA A 54 -1.24 3.75 23.93
C ALA A 54 -2.37 3.11 24.76
N LYS A 55 -3.65 3.30 24.39
CA LYS A 55 -4.80 2.56 24.94
C LYS A 55 -5.94 2.33 23.94
N THR A 56 -5.62 1.75 22.79
CA THR A 56 -6.53 0.79 22.17
C THR A 56 -5.72 -0.47 21.91
N ASP A 57 -6.13 -1.56 22.54
CA ASP A 57 -5.64 -2.91 22.24
C ASP A 57 -6.19 -3.28 20.85
N GLU A 58 -5.68 -2.61 19.81
CA GLU A 58 -5.96 -2.96 18.42
C GLU A 58 -4.96 -4.06 18.07
N SER A 59 -5.45 -5.29 18.11
CA SER A 59 -4.70 -6.53 17.85
C SER A 59 -4.07 -6.60 16.44
N LEU A 60 -4.23 -5.57 15.61
CA LEU A 60 -3.73 -5.53 14.25
C LEU A 60 -2.32 -4.94 14.21
N PRO A 61 -1.37 -5.62 13.57
CA PRO A 61 -0.04 -5.08 13.39
C PRO A 61 -0.05 -4.07 12.25
N ALA A 62 -0.75 -2.95 12.39
CA ALA A 62 -0.86 -1.92 11.35
C ALA A 62 -0.43 -0.54 11.86
N GLU A 63 0.09 0.30 10.96
CA GLU A 63 0.42 1.68 11.25
C GLU A 63 -0.82 2.57 11.18
N HIS A 64 -0.85 3.65 11.98
CA HIS A 64 -1.79 4.75 11.75
C HIS A 64 -1.25 5.66 10.64
N ILE A 65 -1.81 5.54 9.44
CA ILE A 65 -1.33 6.24 8.25
C ILE A 65 -2.33 7.32 7.85
N VAL A 66 -1.93 8.59 7.89
CA VAL A 66 -2.76 9.72 7.48
C VAL A 66 -3.08 9.62 5.97
N VAL A 67 -4.36 9.47 5.66
CA VAL A 67 -4.89 9.34 4.29
C VAL A 67 -5.68 10.57 3.83
N SER A 68 -6.04 11.46 4.75
CA SER A 68 -6.72 12.71 4.44
C SER A 68 -6.45 13.76 5.51
N VAL A 69 -6.34 15.03 5.10
CA VAL A 69 -6.18 16.17 6.00
C VAL A 69 -7.23 17.23 5.61
N SER A 70 -7.81 17.87 6.61
CA SER A 70 -8.76 18.97 6.45
C SER A 70 -8.45 20.11 7.41
N GLU A 71 -9.28 21.14 7.40
CA GLU A 71 -9.12 22.31 8.28
C GLU A 71 -9.35 21.97 9.75
N ASP A 72 -10.32 21.09 10.03
CA ASP A 72 -10.77 20.76 11.38
C ASP A 72 -10.14 19.47 11.93
N GLY A 73 -9.47 18.68 11.09
CA GLY A 73 -8.96 17.38 11.49
C GLY A 73 -8.26 16.59 10.39
N TYR A 74 -8.05 15.30 10.64
CA TYR A 74 -7.43 14.37 9.69
C TYR A 74 -7.98 12.95 9.87
N VAL A 75 -7.80 12.13 8.82
CA VAL A 75 -8.22 10.72 8.80
C VAL A 75 -6.99 9.84 8.67
N THR A 76 -6.89 8.79 9.49
CA THR A 76 -5.88 7.74 9.35
C THR A 76 -6.50 6.43 8.91
N SER A 77 -5.83 5.69 8.03
CA SER A 77 -6.01 4.24 7.87
C SER A 77 -5.30 3.53 9.01
N HIS A 78 -5.91 2.50 9.57
CA HIS A 78 -5.29 1.54 10.48
C HIS A 78 -5.73 0.14 10.06
N GLY A 79 -4.90 -0.56 9.29
CA GLY A 79 -5.27 -1.83 8.67
C GLY A 79 -6.49 -1.67 7.75
N ASP A 80 -7.58 -2.34 8.09
CA ASP A 80 -8.79 -2.46 7.28
C ASP A 80 -9.83 -1.35 7.49
N HIS A 81 -9.57 -0.39 8.39
CA HIS A 81 -10.52 0.65 8.74
C HIS A 81 -9.89 2.04 8.90
N TYR A 82 -10.75 3.03 9.18
CA TYR A 82 -10.37 4.44 9.26
C TYR A 82 -10.76 5.07 10.59
N HIS A 83 -9.91 5.98 11.06
CA HIS A 83 -10.14 6.80 12.25
C HIS A 83 -10.09 8.28 11.89
N TYR A 84 -10.99 9.07 12.49
CA TYR A 84 -10.97 10.53 12.38
C TYR A 84 -10.49 11.17 13.67
N TYR A 85 -9.64 12.18 13.55
CA TYR A 85 -9.09 12.95 14.65
C TYR A 85 -9.32 14.44 14.40
N ASN A 86 -9.70 15.16 15.47
CA ASN A 86 -9.81 16.62 15.42
C ASN A 86 -8.42 17.27 15.58
N GLY A 87 -8.25 18.45 15.00
CA GLY A 87 -7.06 19.28 15.16
C GLY A 87 -5.94 18.98 14.18
N GLN A 88 -4.74 19.47 14.51
CA GLN A 88 -3.57 19.36 13.64
C GLN A 88 -2.99 17.95 13.63
N VAL A 89 -2.40 17.58 12.49
CA VAL A 89 -1.67 16.32 12.34
C VAL A 89 -0.43 16.32 13.25
N PRO A 90 -0.22 15.29 14.09
CA PRO A 90 0.97 15.17 14.93
C PRO A 90 2.28 15.14 14.13
N TYR A 91 3.35 15.68 14.71
CA TYR A 91 4.64 15.85 14.02
C TYR A 91 5.24 14.53 13.49
N GLU A 92 5.14 13.44 14.25
CA GLU A 92 5.69 12.11 13.92
C GLU A 92 4.71 11.24 13.10
N SER A 93 3.64 11.82 12.53
CA SER A 93 2.64 11.05 11.79
C SER A 93 3.24 10.40 10.53
N ILE A 94 2.70 9.23 10.18
CA ILE A 94 2.98 8.53 8.93
C ILE A 94 1.89 8.91 7.93
N PHE A 95 2.23 9.06 6.66
CA PHE A 95 1.36 9.57 5.61
C PHE A 95 1.27 8.63 4.43
N SER A 96 0.09 8.58 3.81
CA SER A 96 -0.09 7.97 2.50
C SER A 96 0.53 8.84 1.41
N GLU A 97 1.13 8.23 0.39
CA GLU A 97 1.56 8.94 -0.81
C GLU A 97 0.40 9.69 -1.50
N SER A 98 -0.84 9.25 -1.28
CA SER A 98 -2.04 9.90 -1.84
C SER A 98 -2.29 11.31 -1.32
N VAL A 99 -1.69 11.69 -0.18
CA VAL A 99 -1.79 13.06 0.35
C VAL A 99 -0.61 13.93 -0.05
N LEU A 100 0.34 13.43 -0.86
CA LEU A 100 1.47 14.25 -1.31
C LEU A 100 0.99 15.44 -2.15
N ALA A 101 1.69 16.56 -1.98
CA ALA A 101 1.52 17.71 -2.85
C ALA A 101 1.82 17.33 -4.31
N PRO A 102 1.18 17.99 -5.30
CA PRO A 102 1.48 17.76 -6.71
C PRO A 102 2.98 17.83 -7.00
N LYS A 103 3.48 16.97 -7.90
CA LYS A 103 4.92 16.86 -8.20
C LYS A 103 5.55 18.18 -8.71
N ASP A 104 4.75 19.04 -9.32
CA ASP A 104 5.13 20.35 -9.85
C ASP A 104 4.94 21.51 -8.86
N TYR A 105 4.41 21.25 -7.66
CA TYR A 105 4.24 22.26 -6.63
C TYR A 105 5.60 22.73 -6.08
N GLN A 106 5.79 24.05 -6.04
CA GLN A 106 6.92 24.68 -5.38
C GLN A 106 6.46 25.23 -4.04
N LEU A 107 7.19 24.90 -2.97
CA LEU A 107 6.85 25.31 -1.62
C LEU A 107 6.74 26.83 -1.52
N ASN A 108 5.61 27.30 -1.01
CA ASN A 108 5.36 28.69 -0.68
C ASN A 108 5.03 28.78 0.81
N GLU A 109 5.78 29.62 1.53
CA GLU A 109 5.62 29.79 2.98
C GLU A 109 4.20 30.19 3.39
N LYS A 110 3.46 30.89 2.52
CA LYS A 110 2.07 31.29 2.77
C LYS A 110 1.08 30.12 2.79
N ASP A 111 1.45 29.00 2.19
CA ASP A 111 0.57 27.83 2.11
C ASP A 111 0.81 26.90 3.31
N ILE A 112 1.89 27.08 4.07
CA ILE A 112 2.26 26.22 5.20
C ILE A 112 1.23 26.34 6.32
N VAL A 113 0.71 25.19 6.73
CA VAL A 113 -0.26 25.03 7.83
C VAL A 113 0.45 24.54 9.10
N SER A 114 1.30 23.52 8.98
CA SER A 114 2.03 22.92 10.10
C SER A 114 3.28 22.18 9.62
N GLU A 115 4.24 21.97 10.52
CA GLU A 115 5.42 21.15 10.28
C GLU A 115 5.19 19.69 10.69
N VAL A 116 5.84 18.77 9.98
CA VAL A 116 5.90 17.35 10.29
C VAL A 116 7.32 16.84 10.04
N LYS A 117 7.65 15.65 10.53
CA LYS A 117 9.03 15.13 10.56
C LYS A 117 9.81 15.30 9.26
N ASP A 118 9.27 14.83 8.14
CA ASP A 118 9.94 14.82 6.83
C ASP A 118 9.48 15.96 5.90
N GLY A 119 8.63 16.89 6.39
CA GLY A 119 7.90 17.80 5.50
C GLY A 119 7.08 18.88 6.20
N VAL A 120 6.09 19.39 5.48
CA VAL A 120 5.09 20.35 5.98
C VAL A 120 3.73 20.02 5.38
N ILE A 121 2.66 20.29 6.13
CA ILE A 121 1.31 20.32 5.57
C ILE A 121 1.09 21.69 4.93
N VAL A 122 0.64 21.69 3.68
CA VAL A 122 0.33 22.89 2.90
C VAL A 122 -1.14 22.93 2.49
N LYS A 123 -1.72 24.13 2.37
CA LYS A 123 -3.07 24.37 1.85
C LYS A 123 -3.01 24.97 0.45
N ILE A 124 -3.22 24.14 -0.57
CA ILE A 124 -3.20 24.51 -2.00
C ILE A 124 -4.65 24.54 -2.50
N ASP A 125 -5.16 25.69 -2.92
CA ASP A 125 -6.53 25.85 -3.46
C ASP A 125 -7.62 25.17 -2.61
N LYS A 126 -7.51 25.30 -1.27
CA LYS A 126 -8.40 24.69 -0.25
C LYS A 126 -8.21 23.19 0.00
N LYS A 127 -7.23 22.55 -0.63
CA LYS A 127 -6.84 21.15 -0.36
C LYS A 127 -5.60 21.14 0.54
N TYR A 128 -5.63 20.29 1.55
CA TYR A 128 -4.47 20.06 2.41
C TYR A 128 -3.65 18.91 1.82
N ALA A 129 -2.35 19.13 1.70
CA ALA A 129 -1.40 18.16 1.14
C ALA A 129 -0.09 18.16 1.93
N LEU A 130 0.65 17.06 1.85
CA LEU A 130 1.96 16.89 2.43
C LEU A 130 3.03 17.28 1.41
N TYR A 131 3.79 18.33 1.69
CA TYR A 131 5.02 18.63 0.97
C TYR A 131 6.20 17.97 1.68
N ILE A 132 6.90 17.07 1.00
CA ILE A 132 8.10 16.41 1.52
C ILE A 132 9.36 17.15 1.04
N LYS A 133 10.28 17.43 1.98
CA LYS A 133 11.52 18.18 1.71
C LYS A 133 12.48 17.40 0.80
N ASP A 134 12.63 16.10 1.07
CA ASP A 134 13.49 15.18 0.30
C ASP A 134 12.83 13.80 0.25
N LEU A 135 12.11 13.51 -0.84
CA LEU A 135 11.32 12.28 -0.95
C LEU A 135 12.18 11.02 -0.91
N ALA A 136 13.45 11.10 -1.34
CA ALA A 136 14.37 9.97 -1.31
C ALA A 136 14.87 9.62 0.10
N LYS A 137 14.73 10.55 1.06
CA LYS A 137 15.10 10.34 2.46
C LYS A 137 13.89 10.23 3.41
N ALA A 138 12.68 10.35 2.88
CA ALA A 138 11.47 10.29 3.67
C ALA A 138 11.31 8.90 4.31
N THR A 139 10.95 8.90 5.58
CA THR A 139 10.69 7.71 6.40
C THR A 139 9.22 7.60 6.79
N THR A 140 8.47 8.71 6.71
CA THR A 140 7.06 8.81 7.11
C THR A 140 6.07 8.74 5.95
N VAL A 141 6.45 8.21 4.79
CA VAL A 141 5.53 8.03 3.65
C VAL A 141 5.36 6.54 3.35
N ARG A 142 4.13 6.13 3.06
CA ARG A 142 3.75 4.78 2.63
C ARG A 142 3.05 4.82 1.28
N THR A 143 3.33 3.84 0.45
CA THR A 143 2.72 3.63 -0.86
C THR A 143 1.30 3.07 -0.74
N ALA A 144 0.48 3.21 -1.78
CA ALA A 144 -0.85 2.61 -1.82
C ALA A 144 -0.80 1.08 -1.64
N ASP A 145 0.23 0.41 -2.17
CA ASP A 145 0.41 -1.03 -2.01
C ASP A 145 0.76 -1.41 -0.57
N GLU A 146 1.58 -0.61 0.14
CA GLU A 146 1.83 -0.83 1.58
C GLU A 146 0.53 -0.72 2.40
N LEU A 147 -0.34 0.25 2.09
CA LEU A 147 -1.65 0.37 2.75
C LEU A 147 -2.56 -0.82 2.43
N MET A 148 -2.60 -1.24 1.16
CA MET A 148 -3.39 -2.40 0.73
C MET A 148 -2.95 -3.67 1.47
N LEU A 149 -1.64 -3.91 1.57
CA LEU A 149 -1.12 -5.08 2.29
C LEU A 149 -1.42 -5.00 3.78
N GLN A 150 -1.24 -3.84 4.42
CA GLN A 150 -1.60 -3.66 5.83
C GLN A 150 -3.11 -3.85 6.09
N SER A 151 -3.97 -3.55 5.11
CA SER A 151 -5.42 -3.83 5.20
C SER A 151 -5.78 -5.31 5.15
N HIS A 152 -4.83 -6.16 4.77
CA HIS A 152 -4.91 -7.62 4.80
C HIS A 152 -4.00 -8.23 5.88
N ASP A 153 -3.78 -7.50 6.97
CA ASP A 153 -3.00 -7.92 8.15
C ASP A 153 -1.51 -8.21 7.90
N VAL A 154 -0.97 -7.82 6.73
CA VAL A 154 0.46 -7.93 6.45
C VAL A 154 1.19 -6.90 7.32
N TYR A 155 2.16 -7.36 8.10
CA TYR A 155 2.95 -6.50 8.98
C TYR A 155 3.65 -5.38 8.20
N PRO A 156 3.72 -4.13 8.69
CA PRO A 156 4.29 -2.99 7.99
C PRO A 156 5.70 -3.22 7.46
N LYS A 157 6.54 -3.90 8.25
CA LYS A 157 7.91 -4.26 7.84
C LYS A 157 7.91 -5.19 6.63
N ASP A 158 6.98 -6.13 6.58
CA ASP A 158 6.88 -7.15 5.53
C ASP A 158 6.22 -6.53 4.29
N ALA A 159 5.18 -5.73 4.46
CA ALA A 159 4.57 -4.94 3.38
C ALA A 159 5.60 -4.09 2.65
N LYS A 160 6.48 -3.39 3.40
CA LYS A 160 7.56 -2.59 2.82
C LYS A 160 8.56 -3.44 2.01
N VAL A 161 8.94 -4.61 2.52
CA VAL A 161 9.85 -5.53 1.80
C VAL A 161 9.18 -6.06 0.54
N ILE A 162 7.92 -6.48 0.62
CA ILE A 162 7.14 -6.99 -0.51
C ILE A 162 7.04 -5.93 -1.62
N VAL A 163 6.71 -4.68 -1.29
CA VAL A 163 6.68 -3.60 -2.28
C VAL A 163 8.05 -3.36 -2.92
N ASN A 164 9.13 -3.46 -2.13
CA ASN A 164 10.49 -3.29 -2.62
C ASN A 164 10.99 -4.47 -3.49
N LEU A 165 10.30 -5.61 -3.52
CA LEU A 165 10.63 -6.72 -4.43
C LEU A 165 10.61 -6.28 -5.90
N ARG A 166 9.78 -5.31 -6.28
CA ARG A 166 9.80 -4.74 -7.64
C ARG A 166 11.20 -4.25 -8.02
N THR A 167 11.86 -3.54 -7.11
CA THR A 167 13.23 -3.05 -7.33
C THR A 167 14.24 -4.18 -7.24
N THR A 168 14.16 -5.03 -6.21
CA THR A 168 15.12 -6.14 -6.01
C THR A 168 15.11 -7.12 -7.19
N LEU A 169 13.94 -7.38 -7.77
CA LEU A 169 13.75 -8.28 -8.92
C LEU A 169 13.83 -7.55 -10.27
N SER A 170 14.12 -6.25 -10.28
CA SER A 170 14.20 -5.43 -11.51
C SER A 170 12.93 -5.48 -12.38
N LEU A 171 11.76 -5.50 -11.74
CA LEU A 171 10.45 -5.47 -12.41
C LEU A 171 10.15 -4.06 -12.95
N ALA A 172 9.22 -3.98 -13.89
CA ALA A 172 8.80 -2.70 -14.44
C ALA A 172 8.10 -1.82 -13.38
N ASP A 173 8.25 -0.50 -13.51
CA ASP A 173 7.51 0.45 -12.68
C ASP A 173 6.00 0.20 -12.81
N GLY A 174 5.32 0.06 -11.67
CA GLY A 174 3.88 -0.19 -11.63
C GLY A 174 3.47 -1.65 -11.87
N THR A 175 4.40 -2.62 -11.91
CA THR A 175 4.07 -4.05 -11.88
C THR A 175 3.08 -4.33 -10.73
N PRO A 176 1.88 -4.87 -10.98
CA PRO A 176 0.87 -5.08 -9.95
C PRO A 176 1.38 -5.89 -8.76
N ILE A 177 0.93 -5.50 -7.57
CA ILE A 177 0.99 -6.32 -6.35
C ILE A 177 -0.46 -6.61 -5.97
N MET A 178 -0.78 -7.88 -5.80
CA MET A 178 -2.12 -8.33 -5.43
C MET A 178 -2.05 -9.16 -4.16
N TYR A 179 -3.11 -9.13 -3.36
CA TYR A 179 -3.30 -10.05 -2.25
C TYR A 179 -4.36 -11.08 -2.65
N GLU A 180 -4.02 -12.38 -2.59
CA GLU A 180 -4.93 -13.48 -2.93
C GLU A 180 -5.49 -14.09 -1.64
N ALA A 181 -6.74 -13.77 -1.33
CA ALA A 181 -7.43 -14.22 -0.12
C ALA A 181 -8.48 -15.31 -0.38
N GLU A 182 -8.83 -15.56 -1.65
CA GLU A 182 -9.96 -16.41 -2.02
C GLU A 182 -9.52 -17.80 -2.45
N LYS A 183 -8.48 -17.90 -3.27
CA LYS A 183 -7.97 -19.15 -3.82
C LYS A 183 -6.79 -19.69 -3.02
N SER A 184 -6.73 -21.01 -2.89
CA SER A 184 -5.49 -21.67 -2.48
C SER A 184 -4.42 -21.54 -3.57
N TYR A 185 -3.15 -21.68 -3.19
CA TYR A 185 -2.03 -21.76 -4.14
C TYR A 185 -2.30 -22.78 -5.26
N ASP A 186 -2.71 -24.00 -4.90
CA ASP A 186 -2.96 -25.10 -5.84
C ASP A 186 -4.08 -24.80 -6.85
N GLU A 187 -5.09 -24.02 -6.44
CA GLU A 187 -6.16 -23.59 -7.34
C GLU A 187 -5.69 -22.48 -8.25
N PHE A 188 -4.97 -21.51 -7.69
CA PHE A 188 -4.43 -20.37 -8.42
C PHE A 188 -3.46 -20.80 -9.53
N VAL A 189 -2.48 -21.65 -9.20
CA VAL A 189 -1.46 -22.06 -10.18
C VAL A 189 -2.00 -22.93 -11.32
N LYS A 190 -3.14 -23.63 -11.13
CA LYS A 190 -3.80 -24.39 -12.20
C LYS A 190 -4.39 -23.49 -13.29
N GLU A 191 -4.68 -22.23 -12.96
CA GLU A 191 -5.24 -21.26 -13.90
C GLU A 191 -4.17 -20.45 -14.63
N LEU A 192 -2.91 -20.51 -14.17
CA LEU A 192 -1.82 -19.77 -14.78
C LEU A 192 -1.44 -20.34 -16.15
N ALA A 193 -1.27 -19.44 -17.11
CA ALA A 193 -0.78 -19.80 -18.44
C ALA A 193 0.72 -20.12 -18.45
N LYS A 194 1.47 -19.63 -17.46
CA LYS A 194 2.91 -19.79 -17.33
C LYS A 194 3.28 -20.23 -15.90
N PRO A 195 4.42 -20.91 -15.73
CA PRO A 195 4.94 -21.21 -14.40
C PRO A 195 5.16 -19.93 -13.59
N ALA A 196 5.02 -20.05 -12.28
CA ALA A 196 5.26 -19.00 -11.32
C ALA A 196 6.18 -19.54 -10.22
N SER A 197 6.94 -18.67 -9.57
CA SER A 197 7.88 -19.08 -8.52
C SER A 197 7.71 -18.22 -7.27
N VAL A 198 7.87 -18.84 -6.10
CA VAL A 198 7.93 -18.14 -4.83
C VAL A 198 9.24 -17.35 -4.78
N VAL A 199 9.13 -16.04 -4.57
CA VAL A 199 10.26 -15.09 -4.57
C VAL A 199 10.48 -14.41 -3.22
N TRP A 200 9.55 -14.58 -2.27
CA TRP A 200 9.73 -14.10 -0.90
C TRP A 200 8.83 -14.88 0.06
N ILE A 201 9.24 -14.99 1.33
CA ILE A 201 8.50 -15.70 2.37
C ILE A 201 8.61 -14.88 3.67
N THR A 202 7.51 -14.68 4.36
CA THR A 202 7.47 -14.06 5.70
C THR A 202 7.11 -15.15 6.73
N ALA A 203 6.81 -14.76 7.97
CA ALA A 203 6.27 -15.70 8.96
C ALA A 203 4.85 -16.21 8.61
N ASN A 204 4.05 -15.40 7.92
CA ASN A 204 2.61 -15.59 7.72
C ASN A 204 2.16 -15.49 6.26
N GLU A 205 3.03 -15.09 5.34
CA GLU A 205 2.75 -14.92 3.93
C GLU A 205 3.89 -15.50 3.07
N PHE A 206 3.60 -15.67 1.78
CA PHE A 206 4.61 -15.85 0.75
C PHE A 206 4.21 -15.08 -0.51
N VAL A 207 5.21 -14.73 -1.33
CA VAL A 207 5.01 -13.93 -2.55
C VAL A 207 5.38 -14.77 -3.76
N LEU A 208 4.44 -14.87 -4.69
CA LEU A 208 4.57 -15.52 -5.97
C LEU A 208 4.87 -14.49 -7.06
N LEU A 209 5.90 -14.73 -7.87
CA LEU A 209 6.15 -13.98 -9.10
C LEU A 209 5.47 -14.70 -10.27
N THR A 210 4.54 -13.99 -10.91
CA THR A 210 3.83 -14.42 -12.12
C THR A 210 4.21 -13.52 -13.29
N ASP A 211 3.68 -13.77 -14.49
CA ASP A 211 3.83 -12.85 -15.63
C ASP A 211 2.99 -11.58 -15.51
N ASP A 212 1.94 -11.59 -14.69
CA ASP A 212 1.06 -10.44 -14.45
C ASP A 212 1.49 -9.60 -13.24
N GLY A 213 2.43 -10.08 -12.42
CA GLY A 213 3.00 -9.34 -11.30
C GLY A 213 3.28 -10.19 -10.07
N LEU A 214 3.31 -9.53 -8.92
CA LEU A 214 3.53 -10.16 -7.62
C LEU A 214 2.18 -10.49 -6.96
N VAL A 215 2.04 -11.71 -6.47
CA VAL A 215 0.84 -12.17 -5.77
C VAL A 215 1.22 -12.62 -4.37
N VAL A 216 0.65 -11.96 -3.36
CA VAL A 216 0.87 -12.24 -1.95
C VAL A 216 -0.21 -13.21 -1.49
N PHE A 217 0.21 -14.35 -0.95
CA PHE A 217 -0.67 -15.35 -0.36
C PHE A 217 -0.51 -15.37 1.16
N PRO A 218 -1.60 -15.46 1.92
CA PRO A 218 -1.52 -15.83 3.32
C PRO A 218 -1.12 -17.30 3.48
N GLY A 219 -0.47 -17.60 4.60
CA GLY A 219 -0.08 -18.94 4.99
C GLY A 219 1.40 -19.24 4.79
N LYS A 220 1.71 -20.53 4.83
CA LYS A 220 3.07 -21.06 4.74
C LYS A 220 3.29 -21.74 3.40
N VAL A 221 4.53 -21.74 2.95
CA VAL A 221 4.93 -22.51 1.77
C VAL A 221 4.90 -24.02 2.04
N SER A 222 4.91 -24.83 0.99
CA SER A 222 5.02 -26.30 1.05
C SER A 222 6.15 -26.81 0.15
N ALA A 223 6.60 -28.04 0.36
CA ALA A 223 7.77 -28.61 -0.32
C ALA A 223 7.60 -28.83 -1.84
N ASP A 224 6.37 -28.84 -2.33
CA ASP A 224 5.98 -29.00 -3.73
C ASP A 224 5.83 -27.68 -4.49
N MET A 225 5.97 -26.53 -3.82
CA MET A 225 5.99 -25.23 -4.49
C MET A 225 7.29 -25.02 -5.27
N ASP A 226 7.19 -24.28 -6.38
CA ASP A 226 8.35 -23.86 -7.15
C ASP A 226 8.98 -22.63 -6.49
N PHE A 227 10.21 -22.78 -6.00
CA PHE A 227 10.95 -21.69 -5.35
C PHE A 227 11.97 -21.10 -6.31
N ASP A 228 12.09 -19.76 -6.30
CA ASP A 228 13.19 -19.12 -7.00
C ASP A 228 14.54 -19.54 -6.39
N GLU A 229 15.56 -19.69 -7.24
CA GLU A 229 16.88 -20.18 -6.85
C GLU A 229 17.50 -19.35 -5.74
N HIS A 230 17.24 -18.05 -5.70
CA HIS A 230 17.81 -17.17 -4.66
C HIS A 230 17.31 -17.48 -3.24
N LEU A 231 16.14 -18.12 -3.11
CA LEU A 231 15.63 -18.56 -1.80
C LEU A 231 16.27 -19.87 -1.36
N VAL A 232 16.86 -20.66 -2.25
CA VAL A 232 17.38 -21.98 -1.90
C VAL A 232 18.76 -21.84 -1.26
N ALA A 233 18.90 -22.34 -0.03
CA ALA A 233 20.17 -22.34 0.68
C ALA A 233 21.20 -23.20 -0.09
N LYS A 234 22.40 -22.66 -0.29
CA LYS A 234 23.54 -23.39 -0.88
C LYS A 234 24.14 -24.36 0.15
N GLU A 235 24.91 -25.34 -0.32
CA GLU A 235 25.68 -26.23 0.55
C GLU A 235 26.52 -25.41 1.56
N GLU A 236 26.63 -25.90 2.80
CA GLU A 236 27.29 -25.21 3.94
C GLU A 236 26.54 -24.01 4.55
N PHE A 237 25.24 -23.85 4.30
CA PHE A 237 24.44 -22.79 4.94
C PHE A 237 24.28 -23.00 6.46
N ASN A 238 24.95 -22.15 7.23
CA ASN A 238 24.89 -22.15 8.69
C ASN A 238 23.85 -21.14 9.21
N TYR A 239 22.93 -21.62 10.05
CA TYR A 239 21.91 -20.81 10.73
C TYR A 239 21.76 -21.23 12.19
N GLN A 240 21.18 -20.34 12.99
CA GLN A 240 20.85 -20.57 14.40
C GLN A 240 19.33 -20.72 14.57
N ASP A 241 18.88 -21.31 15.67
CA ASP A 241 17.44 -21.51 15.94
C ASP A 241 16.65 -20.18 15.94
N LYS A 242 17.27 -19.08 16.36
CA LYS A 242 16.65 -17.74 16.33
C LYS A 242 16.38 -17.21 14.92
N ASP A 243 17.07 -17.77 13.92
CA ASP A 243 16.95 -17.38 12.52
C ASP A 243 15.78 -18.15 11.86
N VAL A 244 15.25 -19.20 12.51
CA VAL A 244 14.17 -20.03 11.95
C VAL A 244 12.83 -19.31 12.09
N LEU A 245 12.17 -19.04 10.97
CA LEU A 245 10.79 -18.55 10.94
C LEU A 245 9.82 -19.68 11.27
N TYR A 246 9.91 -20.79 10.54
CA TYR A 246 9.13 -22.00 10.79
C TYR A 246 9.72 -23.21 10.04
N LYS A 247 9.21 -24.40 10.38
CA LYS A 247 9.46 -25.66 9.69
C LYS A 247 8.15 -26.20 9.12
N VAL A 248 8.18 -26.71 7.89
CA VAL A 248 7.00 -27.22 7.16
C VAL A 248 7.46 -28.24 6.13
N ASP A 249 6.81 -29.40 6.04
CA ASP A 249 7.06 -30.42 5.00
C ASP A 249 8.54 -30.80 4.78
N GLY A 250 9.32 -30.85 5.86
CA GLY A 250 10.77 -31.13 5.78
C GLY A 250 11.63 -29.92 5.37
N LEU A 251 11.02 -28.80 4.99
CA LEU A 251 11.68 -27.52 4.82
C LEU A 251 11.90 -26.81 6.16
N THR A 252 13.02 -26.09 6.27
CA THR A 252 13.23 -25.07 7.29
C THR A 252 13.33 -23.71 6.61
N VAL A 253 12.41 -22.81 6.92
CA VAL A 253 12.42 -21.43 6.43
C VAL A 253 13.18 -20.58 7.44
N VAL A 254 14.26 -19.94 6.97
CA VAL A 254 15.22 -19.20 7.79
C VAL A 254 15.27 -17.76 7.30
N GLN A 255 15.14 -16.78 8.18
CA GLN A 255 15.43 -15.39 7.89
C GLN A 255 16.76 -14.99 8.53
N LYS A 256 17.72 -14.55 7.71
CA LYS A 256 19.06 -14.17 8.13
C LYS A 256 19.59 -13.04 7.27
N ASP A 257 20.17 -12.03 7.89
CA ASP A 257 20.80 -10.88 7.21
C ASP A 257 19.85 -10.23 6.18
N ASP A 258 18.60 -10.00 6.57
CA ASP A 258 17.51 -9.46 5.75
C ASP A 258 17.17 -10.27 4.48
N HIS A 259 17.58 -11.54 4.43
CA HIS A 259 17.24 -12.48 3.37
C HIS A 259 16.52 -13.70 3.94
N VAL A 260 15.73 -14.36 3.10
CA VAL A 260 15.00 -15.56 3.46
C VAL A 260 15.53 -16.74 2.66
N TYR A 261 15.76 -17.84 3.37
CA TYR A 261 16.34 -19.06 2.84
C TYR A 261 15.46 -20.25 3.16
N ILE A 262 15.41 -21.17 2.21
CA ILE A 262 14.79 -22.49 2.33
C ILE A 262 15.93 -23.48 2.45
N VAL A 263 15.97 -24.16 3.59
CA VAL A 263 16.90 -25.25 3.86
C VAL A 263 16.13 -26.56 3.71
N LYS A 264 16.63 -27.43 2.84
CA LYS A 264 16.12 -28.79 2.60
C LYS A 264 16.95 -29.83 3.34
#